data_AF-A0A532V149-F1
#
_entry.id   AF-A0A532V149-F1
#
_cell.length_a   1.000
_cell.length_b   1.000
_cell.length_c   1.000
_cell.angle_alpha   90.00
_cell.angle_beta   90.00
_cell.angle_gamma   90.00
#
_symmetry.space_group_name_H-M   'P 1'
#
loop_
_entity.id
_entity.type
_entity.pdbx_description
1 polymer ?
#
loop_
_entity_poly.entity_id
_entity_poly.type
_entity_poly.pdbx_seq_one_letter_code
_entity_poly.pdbx_strand_id
1 'polypeptide(L)'
;MATHEQVVTAFFKYEDRYRNGSRIFFDDETNALCSFGRHFRLAVRRPQHKGTPQEILLNSDRYSSTTSGHQSLVIGVLRDLFPGQHFPRTSFAILDRHGLDPHSVEVIDFSPDDYRSSYRGHDDFETFEKNLPPGGMYWTSKDDDGEISAKYWHLVGGVLMRGPSFNKRWNRLGRDQEEVFMKPHNPDMPSLFLGGTDHTGYFTAELVDHKVKTMGQGFESLQPLPVRGKTNVLRQGEFFFVPVEDEALCLELDERFCKKGKKWWSLALELEQEWPLQSLRTQRKNWHTLYGEEQDKHQPHHTTQKMVKIGDTYYVQGSIRDREHSMVKLDTWHSAHHNRLVTAYSSTTLGLGVD
;
A
#
# COMPACT_ATOMS: atom_id res chain seq x y z
N MET A 1 24.57 23.81 -20.77
CA MET A 1 23.96 22.60 -20.21
C MET A 1 22.46 22.82 -20.18
N ALA A 2 21.64 21.83 -20.54
CA ALA A 2 20.19 21.99 -20.59
C ALA A 2 19.61 22.17 -19.17
N THR A 3 18.48 22.86 -19.04
CA THR A 3 17.72 22.87 -17.78
C THR A 3 17.11 21.49 -17.54
N HIS A 4 16.79 21.16 -16.28
CA HIS A 4 16.13 19.89 -15.96
C HIS A 4 14.79 19.75 -16.69
N GLU A 5 14.01 20.83 -16.76
CA GLU A 5 12.74 20.85 -17.48
C GLU A 5 12.90 20.58 -18.98
N GLN A 6 13.93 21.15 -19.62
CA GLN A 6 14.26 20.86 -21.03
C GLN A 6 14.60 19.39 -21.25
N VAL A 7 15.38 18.80 -20.34
CA VAL A 7 15.75 17.37 -20.39
C VAL A 7 14.48 16.52 -20.27
N VAL A 8 13.68 16.74 -19.23
CA VAL A 8 12.43 15.99 -19.00
C VAL A 8 11.46 16.14 -20.18
N THR A 9 11.31 17.36 -20.72
CA THR A 9 10.43 17.63 -21.88
C THR A 9 10.91 16.88 -23.11
N ALA A 10 12.20 16.99 -23.43
CA ALA A 10 12.80 16.28 -24.55
C ALA A 10 12.68 14.75 -24.39
N PHE A 11 12.68 14.26 -23.14
CA PHE A 11 12.47 12.85 -22.87
C PHE A 11 11.07 12.44 -23.35
N PHE A 12 10.02 13.08 -22.86
CA PHE A 12 8.67 12.65 -23.23
C PHE A 12 8.28 12.96 -24.68
N LYS A 13 8.97 13.89 -25.34
CA LYS A 13 8.78 14.22 -26.75
C LYS A 13 9.62 13.40 -27.73
N TYR A 14 10.46 12.46 -27.25
CA TYR A 14 11.39 11.73 -28.12
C TYR A 14 12.34 12.66 -28.91
N GLU A 15 12.77 13.75 -28.29
CA GLU A 15 13.71 14.67 -28.92
C GLU A 15 15.16 14.24 -28.62
N ASP A 16 16.01 14.26 -29.64
CA ASP A 16 17.44 13.92 -29.50
C ASP A 16 18.28 15.03 -28.84
N ARG A 17 17.68 16.22 -28.64
CA ARG A 17 18.32 17.37 -28.02
C ARG A 17 18.14 17.32 -26.51
N TYR A 18 19.00 18.04 -25.78
CA TYR A 18 18.87 18.21 -24.32
C TYR A 18 18.91 16.90 -23.51
N ARG A 19 19.66 15.90 -23.95
CA ARG A 19 19.76 14.59 -23.27
C ARG A 19 20.32 14.64 -21.85
N ASN A 20 21.09 15.69 -21.51
CA ASN A 20 21.80 15.80 -20.25
C ASN A 20 21.66 17.21 -19.64
N GLY A 21 21.15 17.25 -18.42
CA GLY A 21 21.24 18.38 -17.50
C GLY A 21 22.34 18.15 -16.47
N SER A 22 22.37 18.98 -15.42
CA SER A 22 23.38 18.83 -14.36
C SER A 22 23.17 17.59 -13.50
N ARG A 23 21.92 17.14 -13.37
CA ARG A 23 21.50 16.05 -12.47
C ARG A 23 20.39 15.18 -13.04
N ILE A 24 19.74 15.58 -14.13
CA ILE A 24 18.76 14.74 -14.82
C ILE A 24 19.33 14.41 -16.20
N PHE A 25 19.24 13.15 -16.61
CA PHE A 25 19.78 12.71 -17.89
C PHE A 25 19.06 11.48 -18.43
N PHE A 26 19.28 11.20 -19.72
CA PHE A 26 18.73 10.01 -20.39
C PHE A 26 19.72 8.87 -20.25
N ASP A 27 19.24 7.74 -19.75
CA ASP A 27 19.96 6.49 -19.87
C ASP A 27 19.49 5.77 -21.14
N ASP A 28 20.27 5.92 -22.22
CA ASP A 28 19.96 5.32 -23.52
C ASP A 28 20.00 3.78 -23.47
N GLU A 29 20.85 3.20 -22.62
CA GLU A 29 20.98 1.74 -22.49
C GLU A 29 19.70 1.12 -21.92
N THR A 30 19.07 1.82 -20.98
CA THR A 30 17.88 1.35 -20.29
C THR A 30 16.64 2.15 -20.64
N ASN A 31 16.66 2.98 -21.70
CA ASN A 31 15.55 3.83 -22.12
C ASN A 31 14.82 4.57 -20.96
N ALA A 32 15.60 5.08 -20.01
CA ALA A 32 15.11 5.62 -18.74
C ALA A 32 15.49 7.08 -18.55
N LEU A 33 14.68 7.80 -17.78
CA LEU A 33 15.02 9.12 -17.27
C LEU A 33 15.57 8.94 -15.86
N CYS A 34 16.78 9.42 -15.59
CA CYS A 34 17.48 9.21 -14.33
C CYS A 34 17.83 10.53 -13.63
N SER A 35 17.97 10.47 -12.31
CA SER A 35 18.36 11.57 -11.44
C SER A 35 19.70 11.25 -10.75
N PHE A 36 20.72 12.10 -10.78
CA PHE A 36 22.08 11.93 -10.21
C PHE A 36 22.90 10.71 -10.70
N GLY A 37 22.28 9.56 -10.93
CA GLY A 37 22.89 8.32 -11.39
C GLY A 37 21.83 7.32 -11.83
N ARG A 38 22.27 6.26 -12.51
CA ARG A 38 21.38 5.25 -13.14
C ARG A 38 20.48 4.49 -12.16
N HIS A 39 20.78 4.52 -10.87
CA HIS A 39 20.01 3.85 -9.83
C HIS A 39 18.79 4.66 -9.33
N PHE A 40 18.74 5.97 -9.58
CA PHE A 40 17.55 6.79 -9.26
C PHE A 40 16.75 7.07 -10.52
N ARG A 41 16.10 6.03 -11.03
CA ARG A 41 15.20 6.13 -12.19
C ARG A 41 13.98 6.95 -11.80
N LEU A 42 13.58 7.90 -12.63
CA LEU A 42 12.38 8.72 -12.48
C LEU A 42 11.23 8.18 -13.32
N ALA A 43 11.54 7.71 -14.53
CA ALA A 43 10.58 7.13 -15.46
C ALA A 43 11.27 6.18 -16.44
N VAL A 44 10.52 5.23 -16.98
CA VAL A 44 10.92 4.44 -18.15
C VAL A 44 9.95 4.66 -19.30
N ARG A 45 10.48 4.63 -20.52
CA ARG A 45 9.66 4.51 -21.73
C ARG A 45 9.48 3.04 -22.06
N ARG A 46 8.28 2.69 -22.50
CA ARG A 46 7.85 1.35 -22.88
C ARG A 46 7.44 1.38 -24.35
N PRO A 47 8.38 1.22 -25.30
CA PRO A 47 8.15 1.43 -26.72
C PRO A 47 7.00 0.58 -27.29
N GLN A 48 6.73 -0.59 -26.70
CA GLN A 48 5.61 -1.45 -27.08
C GLN A 48 4.23 -0.81 -26.83
N HIS A 49 4.17 0.27 -26.07
CA HIS A 49 2.94 1.02 -25.76
C HIS A 49 2.94 2.43 -26.36
N LYS A 50 3.80 2.69 -27.37
CA LYS A 50 3.96 4.01 -28.00
C LYS A 50 2.63 4.64 -28.40
N GLY A 51 2.43 5.90 -28.02
CA GLY A 51 1.21 6.67 -28.31
C GLY A 51 0.06 6.44 -27.31
N THR A 52 0.30 5.72 -26.20
CA THR A 52 -0.69 5.49 -25.15
C THR A 52 -0.17 6.03 -23.79
N PRO A 53 -1.04 6.26 -22.79
CA PRO A 53 -0.58 6.59 -21.44
C PRO A 53 0.33 5.52 -20.82
N GLN A 54 0.26 4.28 -21.32
CA GLN A 54 1.14 3.19 -20.89
C GLN A 54 2.52 3.25 -21.53
N GLU A 55 2.77 4.14 -22.49
CA GLU A 55 4.12 4.37 -23.00
C GLU A 55 5.11 4.76 -21.90
N ILE A 56 4.62 5.36 -20.83
CA ILE A 56 5.45 5.84 -19.72
C ILE A 56 5.02 5.09 -18.46
N LEU A 57 6.02 4.64 -17.69
CA LEU A 57 5.81 4.17 -16.33
C LEU A 57 6.68 5.03 -15.40
N LEU A 58 6.06 5.64 -14.41
CA LEU A 58 6.73 6.52 -13.46
C LEU A 58 7.22 5.75 -12.24
N ASN A 59 8.41 6.11 -11.75
CA ASN A 59 8.91 5.59 -10.50
C ASN A 59 8.37 6.40 -9.32
N SER A 60 7.76 5.70 -8.37
CA SER A 60 7.20 6.28 -7.16
C SER A 60 8.11 6.17 -5.92
N ASP A 61 9.29 5.52 -6.04
CA ASP A 61 10.26 5.41 -4.95
C ASP A 61 10.65 6.78 -4.37
N ARG A 62 10.68 6.90 -3.04
CA ARG A 62 11.20 8.08 -2.35
C ARG A 62 12.66 7.83 -1.96
N TYR A 63 13.59 8.54 -2.60
CA TYR A 63 15.02 8.41 -2.32
C TYR A 63 15.57 9.54 -1.44
N SER A 64 15.22 10.79 -1.77
CA SER A 64 15.68 12.00 -1.10
C SER A 64 14.79 13.19 -1.45
N SER A 65 14.82 14.25 -0.65
CA SER A 65 14.06 15.49 -0.92
C SER A 65 14.33 16.05 -2.31
N THR A 66 15.58 16.02 -2.78
CA THR A 66 15.93 16.49 -4.13
C THR A 66 15.38 15.58 -5.22
N THR A 67 15.43 14.26 -5.05
CA THR A 67 14.87 13.32 -6.04
C THR A 67 13.35 13.44 -6.11
N SER A 68 12.69 13.68 -4.97
CA SER A 68 11.27 14.01 -4.93
C SER A 68 10.96 15.31 -5.69
N GLY A 69 11.82 16.33 -5.60
CA GLY A 69 11.71 17.53 -6.43
C GLY A 69 11.80 17.24 -7.94
N HIS A 70 12.71 16.34 -8.36
CA HIS A 70 12.79 15.90 -9.75
C HIS A 70 11.56 15.07 -10.18
N GLN A 71 10.99 14.24 -9.31
CA GLN A 71 9.73 13.52 -9.58
C GLN A 71 8.56 14.50 -9.76
N SER A 72 8.44 15.52 -8.89
CA SER A 72 7.44 16.57 -9.04
C SER A 72 7.60 17.35 -10.35
N LEU A 73 8.85 17.64 -10.76
CA LEU A 73 9.13 18.24 -12.06
C LEU A 73 8.68 17.34 -13.21
N VAL A 74 8.96 16.03 -13.15
CA VAL A 74 8.51 15.05 -14.16
C VAL A 74 6.99 15.04 -14.30
N ILE A 75 6.27 15.00 -13.17
CA ILE A 75 4.81 15.04 -13.16
C ILE A 75 4.28 16.37 -13.73
N GLY A 76 4.91 17.50 -13.37
CA GLY A 76 4.56 18.82 -13.89
C GLY A 76 4.68 18.89 -15.40
N VAL A 77 5.83 18.47 -15.96
CA VAL A 77 6.05 18.44 -17.41
C VAL A 77 5.03 17.53 -18.10
N LEU A 78 4.73 16.35 -17.55
CA LEU A 78 3.73 15.47 -18.14
C LEU A 78 2.34 16.08 -18.17
N ARG A 79 1.93 16.77 -17.10
CA ARG A 79 0.65 17.48 -17.04
C ARG A 79 0.55 18.57 -18.11
N ASP A 80 1.64 19.27 -18.37
CA ASP A 80 1.68 20.36 -19.35
C ASP A 80 1.72 19.82 -20.79
N LEU A 81 2.44 18.71 -21.03
CA LEU A 81 2.54 18.07 -22.34
C LEU A 81 1.29 17.27 -22.72
N PHE A 82 0.62 16.67 -21.74
CA PHE A 82 -0.53 15.80 -21.93
C PHE A 82 -1.67 16.20 -20.97
N PRO A 83 -2.32 17.36 -21.18
CA PRO A 83 -3.36 17.84 -20.29
C PRO A 83 -4.52 16.84 -20.16
N GLY A 84 -4.93 16.56 -18.92
CA GLY A 84 -6.01 15.61 -18.62
C GLY A 84 -5.62 14.13 -18.71
N GLN A 85 -4.36 13.81 -19.04
CA GLN A 85 -3.86 12.45 -19.08
C GLN A 85 -3.15 12.09 -17.77
N HIS A 86 -3.43 10.87 -17.28
CA HIS A 86 -2.72 10.30 -16.14
C HIS A 86 -1.76 9.21 -16.61
N PHE A 87 -0.73 8.97 -15.80
CA PHE A 87 0.33 8.00 -16.11
C PHE A 87 0.45 6.99 -14.97
N PRO A 88 0.61 5.69 -15.28
CA PRO A 88 0.79 4.68 -14.26
C PRO A 88 2.10 4.94 -13.52
N ARG A 89 2.09 4.68 -12.21
CA ARG A 89 3.24 4.85 -11.34
C ARG A 89 3.35 3.68 -10.37
N THR A 90 4.57 3.27 -10.08
CA THR A 90 4.86 2.20 -9.11
C THR A 90 6.29 2.28 -8.61
N SER A 91 6.58 1.55 -7.53
CA SER A 91 7.92 1.49 -6.95
C SER A 91 8.82 0.61 -7.80
N PHE A 92 9.86 1.19 -8.40
CA PHE A 92 10.82 0.41 -9.17
C PHE A 92 11.70 -0.45 -8.27
N ALA A 93 12.02 0.01 -7.07
CA ALA A 93 12.74 -0.80 -6.08
C ALA A 93 11.96 -2.08 -5.73
N ILE A 94 10.63 -2.00 -5.65
CA ILE A 94 9.81 -3.19 -5.45
C ILE A 94 9.81 -4.05 -6.72
N LEU A 95 9.61 -3.49 -7.92
CA LEU A 95 9.71 -4.27 -9.16
C LEU A 95 11.06 -5.01 -9.28
N ASP A 96 12.17 -4.32 -9.06
CA ASP A 96 13.53 -4.88 -9.11
C ASP A 96 13.73 -5.98 -8.07
N ARG A 97 13.33 -5.72 -6.81
CA ARG A 97 13.36 -6.73 -5.73
C ARG A 97 12.59 -7.97 -6.15
N HIS A 98 11.55 -7.74 -6.94
CA HIS A 98 10.66 -8.76 -7.43
C HIS A 98 11.06 -9.42 -8.76
N GLY A 99 12.21 -9.05 -9.32
CA GLY A 99 12.69 -9.56 -10.60
C GLY A 99 11.82 -9.14 -11.79
N LEU A 100 10.99 -8.11 -11.60
CA LEU A 100 10.13 -7.54 -12.64
C LEU A 100 10.86 -6.36 -13.28
N ASP A 101 11.00 -6.40 -14.61
CA ASP A 101 11.55 -5.26 -15.35
C ASP A 101 10.44 -4.23 -15.61
N PRO A 102 10.60 -2.97 -15.14
CA PRO A 102 9.66 -1.88 -15.43
C PRO A 102 9.34 -1.69 -16.92
N HIS A 103 10.23 -2.12 -17.82
CA HIS A 103 10.00 -2.05 -19.26
C HIS A 103 9.07 -3.13 -19.78
N SER A 104 9.03 -4.30 -19.15
CA SER A 104 8.31 -5.47 -19.68
C SER A 104 6.95 -5.71 -19.02
N VAL A 105 6.65 -5.05 -17.89
CA VAL A 105 5.35 -5.21 -17.22
C VAL A 105 4.22 -4.62 -18.07
N GLU A 106 3.18 -5.42 -18.29
CA GLU A 106 1.92 -4.99 -18.90
C GLU A 106 1.09 -4.28 -17.84
N VAL A 107 0.68 -3.04 -18.08
CA VAL A 107 -0.26 -2.34 -17.19
C VAL A 107 -1.68 -2.67 -17.64
N ILE A 108 -2.43 -3.32 -16.77
CA ILE A 108 -3.83 -3.71 -17.03
C ILE A 108 -4.76 -2.56 -16.68
N ASP A 109 -4.56 -1.97 -15.50
CA ASP A 109 -5.34 -0.86 -14.98
C ASP A 109 -4.47 -0.02 -14.04
N PHE A 110 -4.85 1.23 -13.80
CA PHE A 110 -4.18 2.06 -12.80
C PHE A 110 -5.13 3.15 -12.30
N SER A 111 -4.96 3.54 -11.04
CA SER A 111 -5.61 4.72 -10.49
C SER A 111 -4.59 5.85 -10.38
N PRO A 112 -4.93 7.08 -10.78
CA PRO A 112 -4.06 8.22 -10.56
C PRO A 112 -3.95 8.58 -9.08
N ASP A 113 -2.93 9.36 -8.75
CA ASP A 113 -2.94 10.09 -7.50
C ASP A 113 -4.08 11.09 -7.50
N ASP A 114 -4.88 11.09 -6.44
CA ASP A 114 -5.95 12.07 -6.30
C ASP A 114 -6.07 12.53 -4.86
N TYR A 115 -6.31 13.81 -4.67
CA TYR A 115 -6.38 14.45 -3.37
C TYR A 115 -7.54 15.42 -3.35
N ARG A 116 -8.39 15.30 -2.34
CA ARG A 116 -9.48 16.24 -2.11
C ARG A 116 -9.48 16.68 -0.66
N SER A 117 -9.90 17.93 -0.46
CA SER A 117 -10.12 18.52 0.84
C SER A 117 -11.47 19.22 0.88
N SER A 118 -12.16 19.15 2.00
CA SER A 118 -13.34 19.96 2.31
C SER A 118 -13.18 20.58 3.68
N TYR A 119 -13.57 21.85 3.82
CA TYR A 119 -13.42 22.63 5.06
C TYR A 119 -14.80 22.94 5.62
N ARG A 120 -14.90 23.14 6.95
CA ARG A 120 -16.18 23.46 7.58
C ARG A 120 -16.81 24.67 6.89
N GLY A 121 -18.06 24.52 6.46
CA GLY A 121 -18.80 25.52 5.68
C GLY A 121 -18.79 25.30 4.16
N HIS A 122 -18.00 24.37 3.63
CA HIS A 122 -18.15 23.89 2.26
C HIS A 122 -19.42 23.05 2.12
N ASP A 123 -20.09 23.12 0.97
CA ASP A 123 -21.34 22.40 0.68
C ASP A 123 -21.20 20.87 0.79
N ASP A 124 -20.01 20.35 0.51
CA ASP A 124 -19.73 18.91 0.54
C ASP A 124 -19.20 18.43 1.90
N PHE A 125 -19.03 19.30 2.90
CA PHE A 125 -18.34 18.94 4.15
C PHE A 125 -19.02 17.79 4.90
N GLU A 126 -20.35 17.80 5.02
CA GLU A 126 -21.09 16.74 5.72
C GLU A 126 -21.18 15.44 4.92
N THR A 127 -21.10 15.53 3.58
CA THR A 127 -21.18 14.36 2.69
C THR A 127 -19.83 13.91 2.15
N PHE A 128 -18.74 14.52 2.62
CA PHE A 128 -17.41 14.37 2.04
C PHE A 128 -16.92 12.90 2.02
N GLU A 129 -17.22 12.17 3.09
CA GLU A 129 -16.85 10.75 3.25
C GLU A 129 -17.54 9.83 2.24
N LYS A 130 -18.73 10.22 1.74
CA LYS A 130 -19.44 9.46 0.69
C LYS A 130 -18.71 9.50 -0.65
N ASN A 131 -17.80 10.46 -0.83
CA ASN A 131 -16.99 10.60 -2.03
C ASN A 131 -15.59 10.00 -1.89
N LEU A 132 -15.31 9.24 -0.82
CA LEU A 132 -14.03 8.57 -0.64
C LEU A 132 -13.88 7.47 -1.70
N PRO A 133 -12.89 7.54 -2.61
CA PRO A 133 -12.68 6.48 -3.58
C PRO A 133 -12.19 5.20 -2.88
N PRO A 134 -12.46 4.00 -3.45
CA PRO A 134 -11.91 2.75 -2.93
C PRO A 134 -10.38 2.81 -2.81
N GLY A 135 -9.85 2.51 -1.62
CA GLY A 135 -8.42 2.59 -1.32
C GLY A 135 -7.93 3.99 -0.94
N GLY A 136 -8.79 5.01 -0.94
CA GLY A 136 -8.48 6.35 -0.46
C GLY A 136 -8.23 6.36 1.05
N MET A 137 -7.19 7.08 1.46
CA MET A 137 -6.92 7.35 2.88
C MET A 137 -7.69 8.60 3.30
N TYR A 138 -8.32 8.57 4.47
CA TYR A 138 -9.16 9.66 4.99
C TYR A 138 -8.57 10.23 6.29
N TRP A 139 -8.60 11.56 6.42
CA TRP A 139 -8.16 12.27 7.62
C TRP A 139 -9.08 13.43 7.95
N THR A 140 -9.07 13.81 9.22
CA THR A 140 -9.73 15.02 9.72
C THR A 140 -8.72 15.89 10.46
N SER A 141 -8.87 17.21 10.31
CA SER A 141 -8.23 18.19 11.18
C SER A 141 -9.25 18.75 12.15
N LYS A 142 -8.81 19.12 13.34
CA LYS A 142 -9.62 19.73 14.38
C LYS A 142 -9.14 21.15 14.67
N ASP A 143 -10.06 22.04 15.02
CA ASP A 143 -9.74 23.38 15.50
C ASP A 143 -9.35 23.37 16.99
N ASP A 144 -9.10 24.57 17.54
CA ASP A 144 -8.72 24.78 18.94
C ASP A 144 -9.80 24.33 19.94
N ASP A 145 -11.06 24.29 19.50
CA ASP A 145 -12.20 23.80 20.29
C ASP A 145 -12.35 22.26 20.20
N GLY A 146 -11.52 21.59 19.39
CA GLY A 146 -11.54 20.14 19.18
C GLY A 146 -12.59 19.67 18.17
N GLU A 147 -13.27 20.59 17.51
CA GLU A 147 -14.29 20.36 16.50
C GLU A 147 -13.65 20.10 15.13
N ILE A 148 -14.23 19.23 14.30
CA ILE A 148 -13.65 18.89 12.99
C ILE A 148 -13.75 20.09 12.05
N SER A 149 -12.61 20.67 11.66
CA SER A 149 -12.52 21.89 10.86
C SER A 149 -12.22 21.62 9.39
N ALA A 150 -11.61 20.47 9.09
CA ALA A 150 -11.31 20.05 7.73
C ALA A 150 -11.35 18.52 7.61
N LYS A 151 -11.72 18.05 6.42
CA LYS A 151 -11.78 16.67 6.01
C LYS A 151 -10.94 16.51 4.74
N TYR A 152 -10.14 15.46 4.68
CA TYR A 152 -9.20 15.22 3.59
C TYR A 152 -9.28 13.77 3.18
N TRP A 153 -9.15 13.52 1.88
CA TRP A 153 -8.74 12.21 1.44
C TRP A 153 -7.65 12.29 0.39
N HIS A 154 -6.84 11.25 0.34
CA HIS A 154 -5.77 11.05 -0.62
C HIS A 154 -5.85 9.62 -1.12
N LEU A 155 -6.22 9.47 -2.39
CA LEU A 155 -6.05 8.23 -3.10
C LEU A 155 -4.64 8.21 -3.64
N VAL A 156 -3.76 7.47 -2.97
CA VAL A 156 -2.43 7.28 -3.49
C VAL A 156 -2.53 6.29 -4.63
N GLY A 157 -2.53 6.83 -5.86
CA GLY A 157 -2.71 6.05 -7.08
C GLY A 157 -1.88 4.77 -7.12
N GLY A 158 -2.45 3.71 -7.70
CA GLY A 158 -1.84 2.40 -7.80
C GLY A 158 -1.85 1.84 -9.22
N VAL A 159 -1.24 0.69 -9.41
CA VAL A 159 -1.14 0.01 -10.70
C VAL A 159 -1.49 -1.46 -10.57
N LEU A 160 -2.32 -1.96 -11.47
CA LEU A 160 -2.54 -3.37 -11.69
C LEU A 160 -1.70 -3.76 -12.90
N MET A 161 -0.79 -4.69 -12.70
CA MET A 161 0.16 -5.08 -13.73
C MET A 161 0.27 -6.59 -13.87
N ARG A 162 0.63 -7.03 -15.08
CA ARG A 162 0.97 -8.41 -15.39
C ARG A 162 2.44 -8.49 -15.74
N GLY A 163 3.11 -9.47 -15.15
CA GLY A 163 4.52 -9.75 -15.42
C GLY A 163 4.78 -11.25 -15.48
N PRO A 164 6.01 -11.66 -15.82
CA PRO A 164 6.41 -13.03 -15.58
C PRO A 164 6.13 -13.38 -14.12
N SER A 165 5.59 -14.57 -13.86
CA SER A 165 5.44 -15.07 -12.50
C SER A 165 6.79 -15.03 -11.78
N PHE A 166 6.80 -14.99 -10.45
CA PHE A 166 8.01 -15.10 -9.65
C PHE A 166 8.74 -16.41 -9.96
N ASN A 167 9.53 -16.43 -11.04
CA ASN A 167 10.07 -17.65 -11.59
C ASN A 167 11.44 -17.89 -11.00
N LYS A 168 11.53 -18.87 -10.09
CA LYS A 168 12.71 -19.64 -9.58
C LYS A 168 13.94 -18.90 -9.05
N ARG A 169 14.17 -17.63 -9.39
CA ARG A 169 15.24 -16.78 -8.88
C ARG A 169 14.64 -15.79 -7.90
N TRP A 170 14.36 -16.29 -6.72
CA TRP A 170 14.21 -15.40 -5.58
C TRP A 170 15.39 -15.58 -4.65
N ASN A 171 15.99 -14.42 -4.40
CA ASN A 171 17.26 -14.23 -3.76
C ASN A 171 17.19 -14.76 -2.34
N ARG A 172 18.21 -15.54 -2.00
CA ARG A 172 18.81 -15.65 -0.68
C ARG A 172 18.64 -14.29 0.01
N LEU A 173 17.61 -14.19 0.84
CA LEU A 173 17.54 -13.18 1.87
C LEU A 173 18.92 -13.22 2.57
N GLY A 174 19.51 -12.07 2.86
CA GLY A 174 20.75 -12.04 3.66
C GLY A 174 20.60 -13.00 4.85
N ARG A 175 21.70 -13.68 5.24
CA ARG A 175 21.80 -14.92 6.06
C ARG A 175 20.77 -15.20 7.18
N ASP A 176 19.95 -14.21 7.56
CA ASP A 176 19.10 -14.17 8.73
C ASP A 176 17.62 -13.76 8.47
N GLN A 177 17.14 -13.60 7.22
CA GLN A 177 15.68 -13.51 6.97
C GLN A 177 15.19 -14.81 6.30
N GLU A 178 14.26 -15.51 6.95
CA GLU A 178 13.65 -16.71 6.38
C GLU A 178 12.46 -16.34 5.49
N GLU A 179 12.31 -17.17 4.45
CA GLU A 179 11.47 -17.00 3.27
C GLU A 179 9.98 -17.13 3.62
N VAL A 180 9.19 -16.06 3.46
CA VAL A 180 7.72 -16.21 3.37
C VAL A 180 7.40 -16.61 1.93
N PHE A 181 7.29 -17.92 1.72
CA PHE A 181 7.01 -18.50 0.41
C PHE A 181 5.58 -18.20 -0.04
N MET A 182 5.41 -17.23 -0.93
CA MET A 182 4.28 -17.26 -1.86
C MET A 182 4.71 -18.19 -3.00
N LYS A 183 4.35 -19.48 -2.93
CA LYS A 183 4.51 -20.34 -4.11
C LYS A 183 3.62 -19.75 -5.20
N PRO A 184 4.14 -19.47 -6.41
CA PRO A 184 3.28 -19.06 -7.50
C PRO A 184 2.22 -20.14 -7.68
N HIS A 185 0.94 -19.75 -7.62
CA HIS A 185 -0.18 -20.69 -7.70
C HIS A 185 -0.20 -21.43 -9.04
N ASN A 186 0.41 -20.84 -10.07
CA ASN A 186 0.63 -21.46 -11.37
C ASN A 186 1.91 -20.90 -12.04
N PRO A 187 3.01 -21.67 -12.12
CA PRO A 187 4.27 -21.20 -12.72
C PRO A 187 4.18 -20.96 -14.23
N ASP A 188 3.14 -21.50 -14.89
CA ASP A 188 2.95 -21.41 -16.34
C ASP A 188 2.09 -20.21 -16.75
N MET A 189 1.48 -19.49 -15.79
CA MET A 189 0.73 -18.28 -16.07
C MET A 189 1.48 -17.03 -15.59
N PRO A 190 1.45 -15.94 -16.36
CA PRO A 190 1.95 -14.66 -15.87
C PRO A 190 1.16 -14.23 -14.62
N SER A 191 1.89 -13.77 -13.61
CA SER A 191 1.30 -13.32 -12.35
C SER A 191 0.67 -11.95 -12.50
N LEU A 192 -0.40 -11.73 -11.76
CA LEU A 192 -0.99 -10.41 -11.59
C LEU A 192 -0.45 -9.79 -10.32
N PHE A 193 -0.11 -8.51 -10.40
CA PHE A 193 0.42 -7.75 -9.28
C PHE A 193 -0.40 -6.48 -9.09
N LEU A 194 -0.75 -6.20 -7.84
CA LEU A 194 -1.30 -4.91 -7.43
C LEU A 194 -0.19 -4.13 -6.73
N GLY A 195 0.27 -3.08 -7.40
CA GLY A 195 1.13 -2.06 -6.81
C GLY A 195 0.28 -0.92 -6.26
N GLY A 196 0.63 -0.43 -5.09
CA GLY A 196 -0.05 0.71 -4.49
C GLY A 196 0.81 1.31 -3.39
N THR A 197 0.19 2.18 -2.61
CA THR A 197 0.82 2.74 -1.42
C THR A 197 -0.13 2.62 -0.27
N ASP A 198 0.47 2.53 0.89
CA ASP A 198 -0.20 2.58 2.16
C ASP A 198 0.42 3.70 3.02
N HIS A 199 0.09 3.75 4.31
CA HIS A 199 0.58 4.82 5.18
C HIS A 199 2.10 4.78 5.39
N THR A 200 2.75 3.64 5.19
CA THR A 200 4.16 3.42 5.54
C THR A 200 5.06 3.34 4.32
N GLY A 201 4.52 3.00 3.15
CA GLY A 201 5.28 3.00 1.92
C GLY A 201 4.51 2.51 0.70
N TYR A 202 5.27 2.09 -0.31
CA TYR A 202 4.73 1.39 -1.46
C TYR A 202 4.70 -0.10 -1.16
N PHE A 203 3.70 -0.80 -1.68
CA PHE A 203 3.63 -2.26 -1.64
C PHE A 203 3.41 -2.80 -3.06
N THR A 204 3.72 -4.07 -3.25
CA THR A 204 3.27 -4.84 -4.42
C THR A 204 2.84 -6.21 -3.95
N ALA A 205 1.62 -6.59 -4.27
CA ALA A 205 1.02 -7.86 -3.88
C ALA A 205 0.71 -8.69 -5.12
N GLU A 206 1.12 -9.95 -5.14
CA GLU A 206 0.66 -10.90 -6.15
C GLU A 206 -0.80 -11.28 -5.87
N LEU A 207 -1.64 -11.21 -6.90
CA LEU A 207 -3.06 -11.55 -6.80
C LEU A 207 -3.27 -13.03 -7.11
N VAL A 208 -4.03 -13.69 -6.24
CA VAL A 208 -4.43 -15.10 -6.43
C VAL A 208 -5.47 -15.26 -7.54
N ASP A 209 -6.32 -14.24 -7.73
CA ASP A 209 -7.32 -14.25 -8.79
C ASP A 209 -6.74 -13.62 -10.08
N HIS A 210 -6.35 -14.49 -11.01
CA HIS A 210 -5.83 -14.08 -12.33
C HIS A 210 -6.88 -13.48 -13.26
N LYS A 211 -8.17 -13.43 -12.86
CA LYS A 211 -9.25 -12.83 -13.66
C LYS A 211 -9.43 -11.34 -13.38
N VAL A 212 -8.78 -10.78 -12.35
CA VAL A 212 -8.84 -9.36 -12.01
C VAL A 212 -8.48 -8.49 -13.22
N LYS A 213 -9.33 -7.51 -13.53
CA LYS A 213 -9.18 -6.55 -14.64
C LYS A 213 -9.11 -5.09 -14.19
N THR A 214 -9.51 -4.79 -12.97
CA THR A 214 -9.53 -3.42 -12.46
C THR A 214 -8.82 -3.30 -11.11
N MET A 215 -8.37 -2.09 -10.77
CA MET A 215 -7.80 -1.77 -9.46
C MET A 215 -8.76 -2.14 -8.32
N GLY A 216 -10.05 -1.83 -8.48
CA GLY A 216 -11.08 -2.16 -7.49
C GLY A 216 -11.21 -3.68 -7.26
N GLN A 217 -11.26 -4.47 -8.33
CA GLN A 217 -11.24 -5.93 -8.24
C GLN A 217 -9.93 -6.45 -7.60
N GLY A 218 -8.80 -5.78 -7.88
CA GLY A 218 -7.51 -6.09 -7.27
C GLY A 218 -7.55 -5.93 -5.75
N PHE A 219 -7.97 -4.76 -5.27
CA PHE A 219 -8.11 -4.51 -3.83
C PHE A 219 -9.11 -5.45 -3.15
N GLU A 220 -10.25 -5.72 -3.79
CA GLU A 220 -11.24 -6.67 -3.28
C GLU A 220 -10.66 -8.09 -3.20
N SER A 221 -9.88 -8.51 -4.20
CA SER A 221 -9.25 -9.84 -4.22
C SER A 221 -8.25 -10.03 -3.07
N LEU A 222 -7.65 -8.94 -2.56
CA LEU A 222 -6.77 -8.97 -1.40
C LEU A 222 -7.53 -9.13 -0.08
N GLN A 223 -8.84 -8.91 -0.05
CA GLN A 223 -9.62 -9.09 1.18
C GLN A 223 -9.85 -10.58 1.47
N PRO A 224 -9.82 -11.01 2.75
CA PRO A 224 -10.28 -12.33 3.16
C PRO A 224 -11.73 -12.59 2.70
N LEU A 225 -12.05 -13.82 2.30
CA LEU A 225 -13.41 -14.19 1.85
C LEU A 225 -14.54 -13.74 2.81
N PRO A 226 -14.41 -13.85 4.15
CA PRO A 226 -15.45 -13.40 5.08
C PRO A 226 -15.66 -11.88 5.13
N VAL A 227 -14.78 -11.12 4.49
CA VAL A 227 -14.75 -9.64 4.50
C VAL A 227 -15.21 -9.06 3.16
N ARG A 228 -15.05 -9.81 2.06
CA ARG A 228 -15.37 -9.34 0.70
C ARG A 228 -16.82 -8.89 0.59
N GLY A 229 -17.01 -7.73 -0.05
CA GLY A 229 -18.33 -7.12 -0.29
C GLY A 229 -19.05 -6.59 0.96
N LYS A 230 -18.44 -6.67 2.15
CA LYS A 230 -19.04 -6.10 3.36
C LYS A 230 -18.81 -4.60 3.43
N THR A 231 -19.85 -3.88 3.83
CA THR A 231 -19.76 -2.48 4.24
C THR A 231 -19.23 -2.40 5.69
N ASN A 232 -18.74 -1.23 6.10
CA ASN A 232 -18.27 -0.98 7.49
C ASN A 232 -17.11 -1.85 7.98
N VAL A 233 -16.22 -2.26 7.06
CA VAL A 233 -15.02 -3.00 7.43
C VAL A 233 -13.91 -2.03 7.83
N LEU A 234 -13.49 -2.12 9.09
CA LEU A 234 -12.30 -1.42 9.56
C LEU A 234 -11.05 -2.22 9.24
N ARG A 235 -9.92 -1.55 9.05
CA ARG A 235 -8.66 -2.20 8.69
C ARG A 235 -7.49 -1.59 9.45
N GLN A 236 -6.57 -2.43 9.90
CA GLN A 236 -5.32 -2.01 10.55
C GLN A 236 -4.22 -3.01 10.22
N GLY A 237 -3.15 -2.57 9.55
CA GLY A 237 -2.10 -3.48 9.07
C GLY A 237 -2.73 -4.61 8.25
N GLU A 238 -2.34 -5.86 8.48
CA GLU A 238 -2.86 -7.03 7.77
C GLU A 238 -4.26 -7.48 8.23
N PHE A 239 -4.85 -6.83 9.24
CA PHE A 239 -6.12 -7.24 9.81
C PHE A 239 -7.31 -6.43 9.30
N PHE A 240 -8.41 -7.15 9.08
CA PHE A 240 -9.73 -6.61 8.78
C PHE A 240 -10.66 -6.89 9.97
N PHE A 241 -11.45 -5.91 10.36
CA PHE A 241 -12.37 -5.99 11.50
C PHE A 241 -13.79 -5.74 11.02
N VAL A 242 -14.65 -6.73 11.22
CA VAL A 242 -16.06 -6.68 10.84
C VAL A 242 -16.91 -6.61 12.11
N PRO A 243 -17.76 -5.58 12.29
CA PRO A 243 -18.64 -5.47 13.45
C PRO A 243 -19.47 -6.75 13.67
N VAL A 244 -19.66 -7.13 14.92
CA VAL A 244 -20.58 -8.20 15.31
C VAL A 244 -21.94 -7.59 15.60
N GLU A 245 -22.94 -7.91 14.77
CA GLU A 245 -24.31 -7.39 14.92
C GLU A 245 -25.20 -8.27 15.81
N ASP A 246 -24.78 -9.52 16.06
CA ASP A 246 -25.51 -10.46 16.92
C ASP A 246 -25.33 -10.10 18.41
N GLU A 247 -26.38 -9.57 19.03
CA GLU A 247 -26.41 -9.18 20.44
C GLU A 247 -26.17 -10.37 21.39
N ALA A 248 -26.70 -11.56 21.06
CA ALA A 248 -26.52 -12.74 21.88
C ALA A 248 -25.05 -13.19 21.86
N LEU A 249 -24.42 -13.14 20.68
CA LEU A 249 -22.98 -13.39 20.56
C LEU A 249 -22.16 -12.33 21.31
N CYS A 250 -22.54 -11.06 21.28
CA CYS A 250 -21.85 -10.01 22.04
C CYS A 250 -21.89 -10.28 23.56
N LEU A 251 -23.06 -10.66 24.10
CA LEU A 251 -23.21 -11.03 25.51
C LEU A 251 -22.34 -12.26 25.85
N GLU A 252 -22.31 -13.27 24.98
CA GLU A 252 -21.45 -14.44 25.15
C GLU A 252 -19.96 -14.05 25.15
N LEU A 253 -19.54 -13.16 24.26
CA LEU A 253 -18.17 -12.67 24.16
C LEU A 253 -17.76 -11.92 25.44
N ASP A 254 -18.62 -11.06 25.98
CA ASP A 254 -18.37 -10.38 27.25
C ASP A 254 -18.29 -11.35 28.42
N GLU A 255 -19.17 -12.36 28.50
CA GLU A 255 -19.08 -13.40 29.52
C GLU A 255 -17.78 -14.22 29.42
N ARG A 256 -17.42 -14.63 28.20
CA ARG A 256 -16.18 -15.39 27.95
C ARG A 256 -14.96 -14.56 28.30
N PHE A 257 -14.94 -13.28 27.96
CA PHE A 257 -13.86 -12.37 28.33
C PHE A 257 -13.79 -12.19 29.85
N CYS A 258 -14.91 -12.03 30.56
CA CYS A 258 -14.89 -11.96 32.02
C CYS A 258 -14.36 -13.25 32.68
N LYS A 259 -14.69 -14.42 32.12
CA LYS A 259 -14.29 -15.73 32.67
C LYS A 259 -12.85 -16.11 32.34
N LYS A 260 -12.40 -15.84 31.11
CA LYS A 260 -11.14 -16.37 30.54
C LYS A 260 -10.38 -15.36 29.67
N GLY A 261 -10.79 -14.10 29.67
CA GLY A 261 -10.22 -13.05 28.84
C GLY A 261 -8.73 -12.89 29.10
N LYS A 262 -7.95 -13.02 28.04
CA LYS A 262 -6.52 -12.72 28.06
C LYS A 262 -6.32 -11.30 27.55
N LYS A 263 -5.32 -10.61 28.09
CA LYS A 263 -4.80 -9.41 27.45
C LYS A 263 -4.04 -9.81 26.18
N TRP A 264 -4.17 -9.02 25.10
CA TRP A 264 -3.76 -9.36 23.72
C TRP A 264 -2.36 -9.98 23.57
N TRP A 265 -1.37 -9.56 24.37
CA TRP A 265 -0.01 -10.10 24.29
C TRP A 265 0.08 -11.61 24.54
N SER A 266 -0.86 -12.19 25.30
CA SER A 266 -0.90 -13.63 25.56
C SER A 266 -1.26 -14.42 24.30
N LEU A 267 -1.96 -13.78 23.35
CA LEU A 267 -2.32 -14.39 22.07
C LEU A 267 -1.30 -14.07 20.98
N ALA A 268 -0.60 -12.93 21.00
CA ALA A 268 0.54 -12.75 20.09
C ALA A 268 1.55 -13.91 20.25
N LEU A 269 1.74 -14.39 21.48
CA LEU A 269 2.54 -15.59 21.80
C LEU A 269 1.91 -16.92 21.35
N GLU A 270 0.58 -17.09 21.45
CA GLU A 270 -0.12 -18.31 20.99
C GLU A 270 -0.26 -18.36 19.46
N LEU A 271 -0.49 -17.20 18.81
CA LEU A 271 -0.47 -17.04 17.36
C LEU A 271 0.91 -17.19 16.79
N GLU A 272 1.98 -16.77 17.48
CA GLU A 272 3.36 -17.08 17.09
C GLU A 272 3.66 -18.59 17.11
N GLN A 273 2.88 -19.38 17.88
CA GLN A 273 3.02 -20.85 17.96
C GLN A 273 2.12 -21.58 16.95
N GLU A 274 0.89 -21.11 16.70
CA GLU A 274 -0.05 -21.70 15.72
C GLU A 274 0.20 -21.22 14.28
N TRP A 275 0.73 -20.00 14.12
CA TRP A 275 1.14 -19.42 12.84
C TRP A 275 2.62 -19.09 12.94
N PRO A 276 3.50 -19.64 12.09
CA PRO A 276 4.87 -19.16 11.99
C PRO A 276 4.86 -17.78 11.33
N LEU A 277 4.41 -16.76 12.06
CA LEU A 277 4.54 -15.33 11.72
C LEU A 277 6.01 -14.95 11.94
N GLN A 278 6.89 -15.47 11.09
CA GLN A 278 8.30 -15.09 11.07
C GLN A 278 8.50 -13.63 10.66
N SER A 279 7.49 -12.97 10.06
CA SER A 279 7.53 -11.52 9.80
C SER A 279 7.73 -10.69 11.08
N LEU A 280 7.18 -11.12 12.22
CA LEU A 280 7.35 -10.43 13.52
C LEU A 280 8.68 -10.75 14.20
N ARG A 281 9.20 -11.99 14.06
CA ARG A 281 10.53 -12.36 14.62
C ARG A 281 11.68 -11.68 13.88
N THR A 282 11.54 -11.44 12.58
CA THR A 282 12.63 -10.92 11.73
C THR A 282 12.71 -9.39 11.76
N GLN A 283 11.57 -8.69 11.95
CA GLN A 283 11.58 -7.26 12.28
C GLN A 283 12.21 -6.99 13.66
N ARG A 284 12.17 -7.95 14.59
CA ARG A 284 12.79 -7.85 15.92
C ARG A 284 14.33 -7.92 15.91
N LYS A 285 14.95 -8.57 14.93
CA LYS A 285 16.42 -8.72 14.86
C LYS A 285 17.12 -7.71 13.95
N ASN A 286 16.47 -7.23 12.88
CA ASN A 286 17.13 -6.40 11.86
C ASN A 286 17.03 -4.88 12.05
N TRP A 287 16.45 -4.40 13.16
CA TRP A 287 16.42 -2.97 13.49
C TRP A 287 17.56 -2.50 14.40
N HIS A 288 18.36 -3.43 14.95
CA HIS A 288 19.44 -3.09 15.86
C HIS A 288 20.71 -2.55 15.20
N THR A 289 20.78 -2.50 13.86
CA THR A 289 22.04 -2.23 13.16
C THR A 289 22.08 -0.91 12.37
N LEU A 290 21.01 -0.10 12.36
CA LEU A 290 21.01 1.15 11.56
C LEU A 290 20.66 2.43 12.31
N TYR A 291 20.05 2.37 13.49
CA TYR A 291 19.89 3.55 14.34
C TYR A 291 20.05 3.14 15.80
N GLY A 292 21.17 3.53 16.39
CA GLY A 292 21.39 3.38 17.82
C GLY A 292 20.45 4.30 18.57
N GLU A 293 19.47 3.72 19.26
CA GLU A 293 18.98 4.19 20.56
C GLU A 293 18.07 3.13 21.18
N GLU A 294 18.32 2.86 22.46
CA GLU A 294 17.58 1.91 23.29
C GLU A 294 16.21 2.49 23.68
N GLN A 295 15.17 2.25 22.88
CA GLN A 295 13.80 2.37 23.37
C GLN A 295 12.95 1.15 23.03
N ASP A 296 12.59 0.45 24.11
CA ASP A 296 11.48 -0.49 24.34
C ASP A 296 11.37 -1.75 23.44
N LYS A 297 12.11 -2.80 23.82
CA LYS A 297 12.32 -4.01 22.99
C LYS A 297 11.22 -5.10 23.06
N HIS A 298 10.05 -4.87 23.66
CA HIS A 298 9.12 -5.98 23.98
C HIS A 298 7.63 -5.78 23.71
N GLN A 299 7.21 -4.72 23.02
CA GLN A 299 5.78 -4.54 22.72
C GLN A 299 5.38 -5.21 21.39
N PRO A 300 4.33 -6.05 21.36
CA PRO A 300 3.83 -6.64 20.12
C PRO A 300 3.33 -5.54 19.16
N HIS A 301 3.40 -5.83 17.86
CA HIS A 301 3.06 -4.89 16.79
C HIS A 301 1.61 -4.43 16.83
N HIS A 302 0.71 -5.24 17.41
CA HIS A 302 -0.63 -4.82 17.75
C HIS A 302 -0.92 -4.91 19.24
N THR A 303 -1.75 -4.02 19.79
CA THR A 303 -2.30 -4.15 21.15
C THR A 303 -3.81 -3.94 21.10
N THR A 304 -4.61 -4.91 21.52
CA THR A 304 -6.06 -4.76 21.73
C THR A 304 -6.42 -4.85 23.21
N GLN A 305 -7.51 -4.20 23.63
CA GLN A 305 -7.91 -4.17 25.06
C GLN A 305 -8.69 -5.43 25.47
N LYS A 306 -9.55 -5.94 24.58
CA LYS A 306 -10.32 -7.17 24.79
C LYS A 306 -10.24 -8.08 23.58
N MET A 307 -10.23 -9.38 23.83
CA MET A 307 -10.26 -10.38 22.77
C MET A 307 -10.73 -11.76 23.27
N VAL A 308 -11.46 -12.47 22.41
CA VAL A 308 -11.94 -13.84 22.62
C VAL A 308 -11.78 -14.65 21.33
N LYS A 309 -11.37 -15.92 21.42
CA LYS A 309 -11.35 -16.88 20.29
C LYS A 309 -12.55 -17.82 20.42
N ILE A 310 -13.32 -17.99 19.35
CA ILE A 310 -14.39 -19.00 19.24
C ILE A 310 -14.19 -19.76 17.93
N GLY A 311 -13.88 -21.05 18.01
CA GLY A 311 -13.46 -21.83 16.84
C GLY A 311 -12.18 -21.21 16.23
N ASP A 312 -12.21 -20.96 14.92
CA ASP A 312 -11.12 -20.34 14.17
C ASP A 312 -11.23 -18.81 14.06
N THR A 313 -12.26 -18.23 14.64
CA THR A 313 -12.53 -16.78 14.57
C THR A 313 -12.05 -16.08 15.82
N TYR A 314 -11.34 -14.97 15.62
CA TYR A 314 -10.95 -14.05 16.66
C TYR A 314 -11.96 -12.91 16.75
N TYR A 315 -12.35 -12.56 17.96
CA TYR A 315 -13.21 -11.43 18.27
C TYR A 315 -12.42 -10.45 19.12
N VAL A 316 -12.49 -9.16 18.79
CA VAL A 316 -11.72 -8.10 19.44
C VAL A 316 -12.61 -6.91 19.75
N GLN A 317 -12.28 -6.18 20.82
CA GLN A 317 -12.91 -4.91 21.19
C GLN A 317 -11.86 -4.00 21.84
N GLY A 318 -12.05 -2.69 21.67
CA GLY A 318 -11.21 -1.64 22.24
C GLY A 318 -10.23 -1.04 21.24
N SER A 319 -9.18 -0.40 21.76
CA SER A 319 -8.19 0.27 20.91
C SER A 319 -7.18 -0.73 20.33
N ILE A 320 -7.01 -0.74 19.01
CA ILE A 320 -5.99 -1.47 18.26
C ILE A 320 -4.94 -0.48 17.79
N ARG A 321 -3.72 -0.59 18.32
CA ARG A 321 -2.57 0.16 17.83
C ARG A 321 -1.77 -0.71 16.88
N ASP A 322 -1.22 -0.13 15.81
CA ASP A 322 -0.07 -0.71 15.12
C ASP A 322 1.14 0.21 15.33
N ARG A 323 2.36 -0.32 15.30
CA ARG A 323 3.56 0.52 15.50
C ARG A 323 3.75 1.52 14.37
N GLU A 324 3.36 1.15 13.16
CA GLU A 324 3.52 1.92 11.94
C GLU A 324 2.22 2.65 11.52
N HIS A 325 1.11 2.48 12.27
CA HIS A 325 -0.18 3.08 11.92
C HIS A 325 -0.88 3.80 13.08
N SER A 326 -1.85 4.64 12.73
CA SER A 326 -2.77 5.29 13.67
C SER A 326 -3.59 4.26 14.44
N MET A 327 -3.94 4.56 15.69
CA MET A 327 -4.79 3.70 16.50
C MET A 327 -6.22 3.62 15.93
N VAL A 328 -6.75 2.42 15.75
CA VAL A 328 -8.15 2.17 15.42
C VAL A 328 -8.91 1.87 16.71
N LYS A 329 -10.06 2.52 16.93
CA LYS A 329 -10.93 2.23 18.07
C LYS A 329 -12.08 1.34 17.63
N LEU A 330 -12.27 0.23 18.34
CA LEU A 330 -13.38 -0.70 18.15
C LEU A 330 -14.32 -0.61 19.35
N ASP A 331 -15.33 0.25 19.26
CA ASP A 331 -16.24 0.49 20.39
C ASP A 331 -17.14 -0.72 20.69
N THR A 332 -17.42 -1.54 19.68
CA THR A 332 -18.17 -2.81 19.78
C THR A 332 -17.27 -4.02 19.48
N TRP A 333 -17.78 -5.23 19.69
CA TRP A 333 -17.10 -6.44 19.27
C TRP A 333 -16.99 -6.49 17.75
N HIS A 334 -15.80 -6.86 17.27
CA HIS A 334 -15.53 -7.10 15.86
C HIS A 334 -14.92 -8.49 15.67
N SER A 335 -15.30 -9.18 14.61
CA SER A 335 -14.56 -10.34 14.13
C SER A 335 -13.30 -9.87 13.37
N ALA A 336 -12.14 -10.40 13.74
CA ALA A 336 -10.84 -10.07 13.17
C ALA A 336 -10.43 -11.14 12.15
N HIS A 337 -10.10 -10.70 10.93
CA HIS A 337 -9.72 -11.54 9.80
C HIS A 337 -8.34 -11.13 9.30
N HIS A 338 -7.38 -12.04 9.40
CA HIS A 338 -6.02 -11.78 8.94
C HIS A 338 -5.89 -11.97 7.42
N ASN A 339 -5.30 -11.00 6.74
CA ASN A 339 -4.96 -11.09 5.34
C ASN A 339 -3.67 -11.88 5.15
N ARG A 340 -3.81 -13.12 4.71
CA ARG A 340 -2.65 -13.98 4.41
C ARG A 340 -2.02 -13.70 3.05
N LEU A 341 -2.71 -12.98 2.17
CA LEU A 341 -2.24 -12.71 0.80
C LEU A 341 -1.28 -11.53 0.74
N VAL A 342 -1.34 -10.62 1.73
CA VAL A 342 -0.43 -9.49 1.80
C VAL A 342 0.13 -9.38 3.20
N THR A 343 1.40 -9.71 3.33
CA THR A 343 2.17 -9.64 4.58
C THR A 343 2.56 -8.22 4.98
N ALA A 344 2.18 -7.20 4.19
CA ALA A 344 2.44 -5.78 4.45
C ALA A 344 1.52 -4.91 3.57
N TYR A 345 0.21 -4.91 3.83
CA TYR A 345 -0.73 -3.95 3.24
C TYR A 345 -1.26 -3.07 4.37
N SER A 346 -1.39 -1.76 4.16
CA SER A 346 -1.64 -0.84 5.29
C SER A 346 -2.71 0.25 5.07
N SER A 347 -3.64 0.16 4.11
CA SER A 347 -4.75 1.15 4.04
C SER A 347 -5.72 1.03 5.23
N THR A 348 -6.04 2.12 5.93
CA THR A 348 -6.72 2.07 7.25
C THR A 348 -8.26 2.14 7.18
N THR A 349 -8.84 2.33 6.01
CA THR A 349 -10.30 2.39 5.90
C THR A 349 -10.74 2.00 4.50
N LEU A 350 -11.33 0.81 4.33
CA LEU A 350 -12.21 0.53 3.19
C LEU A 350 -13.62 0.86 3.66
N GLY A 351 -13.93 2.15 3.71
CA GLY A 351 -15.31 2.59 3.70
C GLY A 351 -15.89 2.26 2.32
N LEU A 352 -16.33 1.01 2.12
CA LEU A 352 -17.20 0.69 0.99
C LEU A 352 -18.55 1.33 1.30
N GLY A 353 -18.68 2.60 0.98
CA GLY A 353 -19.96 3.30 1.00
C GLY A 353 -20.76 2.92 -0.23
N VAL A 354 -21.81 2.13 -0.05
CA VAL A 354 -22.98 2.13 -0.93
C VAL A 354 -24.20 2.04 -0.03
N ASP A 355 -24.94 3.14 0.04
CA ASP A 355 -26.42 3.22 0.06
C ASP A 355 -26.86 4.67 -0.23
#